data_AF-A0A9C9KTG8-F1
#
_entry.id   AF-A0A9C9KTG8-F1
#
_cell.length_a   1.000
_cell.length_b   1.000
_cell.length_c   1.000
_cell.angle_alpha   90.00
_cell.angle_beta   90.00
_cell.angle_gamma   90.00
#
_symmetry.space_group_name_H-M   'P 1'
#
loop_
_entity.id
_entity.type
_entity.pdbx_description
1 polymer ?
#
loop_
_entity_poly.entity_id
_entity_poly.type
_entity_poly.pdbx_seq_one_letter_code
_entity_poly.pdbx_strand_id
1 'polypeptide(L)' 'NVFAGIKSAYAPADLEGKLTVMVANLAPRKMRFGISEGMVLAAGPGGKDLFILEPHQGAQPGMKVK' A
#
# COMPACT_ATOMS: atom_id res chain seq x y z
N ASN A 1 -2.64 -0.27 11.35
CA ASN A 1 -2.05 0.93 10.73
C ASN A 1 -0.89 0.57 9.80
N VAL A 2 -0.83 1.14 8.60
CA VAL A 2 0.23 0.87 7.62
C VAL A 2 0.82 2.18 7.14
N PHE A 3 2.15 2.26 7.06
CA PHE A 3 2.86 3.43 6.58
C PHE A 3 3.54 3.10 5.24
N ALA A 4 3.24 3.87 4.20
CA ALA A 4 3.78 3.68 2.86
C ALA A 4 4.58 4.91 2.39
N GLY A 5 5.75 4.68 1.78
CA GLY A 5 6.65 5.70 1.27
C GLY A 5 6.26 6.26 -0.10
N ILE A 6 4.97 6.55 -0.32
CA ILE A 6 4.40 6.86 -1.64
C ILE A 6 3.99 8.33 -1.82
N LYS A 7 4.31 9.19 -0.85
CA LYS A 7 3.93 10.61 -0.84
C LYS A 7 4.43 11.39 -2.07
N SER A 8 5.51 10.94 -2.70
CA SER A 8 6.07 11.58 -3.89
C SER A 8 5.25 11.36 -5.17
N ALA A 9 4.39 10.33 -5.20
CA ALA A 9 3.59 9.97 -6.36
C ALA A 9 2.09 10.23 -6.18
N TYR A 10 1.57 10.25 -4.95
CA TYR A 10 0.13 10.35 -4.68
C TYR A 10 -0.19 11.36 -3.57
N ALA A 11 -1.25 12.13 -3.78
CA ALA A 11 -1.90 12.87 -2.70
C ALA A 11 -2.89 11.95 -1.95
N PRO A 12 -3.22 12.24 -0.68
CA PRO A 12 -4.18 11.43 0.07
C PRO A 12 -5.54 11.26 -0.62
N ALA A 13 -6.05 12.33 -1.23
CA ALA A 13 -7.34 12.32 -1.93
C ALA A 13 -7.37 11.38 -3.14
N ASP A 14 -6.22 11.08 -3.75
CA ASP A 14 -6.13 10.17 -4.91
C ASP A 14 -6.32 8.70 -4.50
N LEU A 15 -6.24 8.40 -3.20
CA LEU A 15 -6.21 7.04 -2.67
C LEU A 15 -7.50 6.66 -1.93
N GLU A 16 -8.39 7.62 -1.68
CA GLU A 16 -9.65 7.36 -0.99
C GLU A 16 -10.53 6.41 -1.83
N GLY A 17 -11.00 5.33 -1.20
CA GLY A 17 -11.86 4.33 -1.85
C GLY A 17 -11.12 3.34 -2.77
N LYS A 18 -9.81 3.51 -3.00
CA LYS A 18 -9.02 2.56 -3.80
C LYS A 18 -8.69 1.28 -3.03
N LEU A 19 -8.65 0.17 -3.76
CA LEU A 19 -8.12 -1.10 -3.26
C LEU A 19 -6.66 -1.24 -3.65
N THR A 20 -5.85 -1.80 -2.75
CA THR A 20 -4.44 -2.09 -2.99
C THR A 20 -4.07 -3.47 -2.48
N VAL A 21 -2.96 -4.01 -2.98
CA VAL A 21 -2.34 -5.20 -2.43
C VAL A 21 -1.48 -4.86 -1.20
N MET A 22 -1.57 -5.71 -0.18
CA MET A 22 -0.78 -5.61 1.04
C MET A 22 -0.24 -6.98 1.48
N VAL A 23 0.99 -7.01 1.96
CA VAL A 23 1.55 -8.13 2.71
C VAL A 23 1.22 -7.95 4.19
N ALA A 24 0.39 -8.85 4.73
CA ALA A 24 -0.22 -8.74 6.06
C ALA A 24 0.42 -9.66 7.13
N ASN A 25 1.37 -10.50 6.77
CA ASN A 25 2.00 -11.49 7.66
C ASN A 25 3.42 -11.10 8.11
N LEU A 26 3.83 -9.86 7.87
CA LEU A 26 5.13 -9.37 8.32
C LEU A 26 5.08 -9.00 9.80
N ALA A 27 6.21 -9.18 10.49
CA ALA A 27 6.35 -8.67 11.85
C ALA A 27 6.14 -7.14 11.86
N PRO A 28 5.38 -6.60 12.83
CA PRO A 28 5.16 -5.17 12.91
C PRO A 28 6.49 -4.40 13.00
N ARG A 29 6.63 -3.34 12.21
CA ARG A 29 7.85 -2.53 12.16
C ARG A 29 7.63 -1.18 12.83
N LYS A 30 8.43 -0.86 13.84
CA LYS A 30 8.45 0.46 14.44
C LYS A 30 9.04 1.47 13.46
N MET A 31 8.27 2.49 13.13
CA MET A 31 8.61 3.61 12.25
C MET A 31 8.54 4.92 13.05
N ARG A 32 9.02 6.02 12.46
CA ARG A 32 9.01 7.35 13.11
C ARG A 32 7.61 7.79 13.60
N PHE A 33 6.56 7.38 12.90
CA PHE A 33 5.19 7.85 13.12
C PHE A 33 4.28 6.83 13.82
N GLY A 34 4.82 5.68 14.22
CA GLY A 34 4.04 4.60 14.83
C GLY A 34 4.52 3.22 14.37
N ILE A 35 3.68 2.22 14.61
CA ILE A 35 3.95 0.82 14.22
C ILE A 35 3.25 0.55 12.90
N SER A 36 4.00 0.11 11.88
CA SER A 36 3.45 -0.39 10.62
C SER A 36 3.20 -1.88 10.73
N GLU A 37 1.96 -2.31 10.52
CA GLU A 37 1.53 -3.72 10.65
C GLU A 37 1.51 -4.47 9.31
N GLY A 38 1.94 -3.81 8.24
CA GLY A 38 1.95 -4.39 6.91
C GLY A 38 2.77 -3.58 5.93
N MET A 39 2.78 -4.06 4.69
CA MET A 39 3.49 -3.45 3.57
C MET A 39 2.56 -3.36 2.36
N VAL A 40 2.32 -2.14 1.88
CA VAL A 40 1.65 -1.91 0.59
C VAL A 40 2.62 -2.21 -0.55
N LEU A 41 2.15 -2.85 -1.61
CA LEU A 41 2.96 -3.14 -2.78
C LEU A 41 2.79 -2.07 -3.86
N ALA A 42 3.92 -1.63 -4.42
CA ALA A 42 3.99 -0.73 -5.56
C ALA A 42 5.16 -1.15 -6.46
N ALA A 43 5.08 -0.83 -7.74
CA ALA A 43 6.12 -1.07 -8.74
C ALA A 43 6.76 0.26 -9.19
N GLY A 44 8.00 0.19 -9.67
CA GLY A 44 8.70 1.31 -10.27
C GLY A 44 9.96 1.74 -9.51
N PRO A 45 10.79 2.63 -10.11
CA PRO A 45 12.10 3.00 -9.58
C PRO A 45 12.06 3.93 -8.37
N GLY A 46 10.89 4.45 -7.99
CA GLY A 46 10.72 5.36 -6.86
C GLY A 46 10.30 6.78 -7.25
N GLY A 47 10.13 7.66 -6.27
CA GLY A 47 9.78 9.06 -6.52
C GLY A 47 8.38 9.21 -7.12
N LYS A 48 8.28 9.89 -8.27
CA LYS A 48 7.01 10.06 -8.99
C LYS A 48 6.64 8.83 -9.81
N ASP A 49 7.61 7.98 -10.13
CA ASP A 49 7.42 6.75 -10.90
C ASP A 49 7.14 5.57 -9.97
N LEU A 50 6.21 5.76 -9.03
CA LEU A 50 5.70 4.70 -8.16
C LEU A 50 4.25 4.41 -8.57
N PHE A 51 3.97 3.13 -8.82
CA PHE A 51 2.67 2.65 -9.26
C PHE A 51 2.12 1.66 -8.24
N ILE A 52 1.13 2.06 -7.44
CA ILE A 52 0.48 1.17 -6.46
C ILE A 52 -0.19 0.02 -7.22
N LEU A 53 -0.06 -1.20 -6.69
CA LEU A 53 -0.72 -2.36 -7.27
C LEU A 53 -2.20 -2.37 -6.86
N GLU A 54 -3.07 -2.18 -7.84
CA GLU A 54 -4.52 -2.24 -7.69
C GLU A 54 -5.04 -3.59 -8.22
N PRO A 55 -5.93 -4.27 -7.49
CA PRO A 55 -6.58 -5.46 -8.01
C PRO A 55 -7.62 -5.10 -9.07
N HIS A 56 -7.92 -6.03 -9.97
CA HIS A 56 -9.00 -5.86 -10.93
C HIS A 56 -10.37 -5.74 -10.25
N GLN A 57 -11.34 -5.17 -10.99
CA GLN A 57 -12.71 -5.01 -10.53
C GLN A 57 -13.32 -6.33 -10.05
N GLY A 58 -14.12 -6.27 -8.98
CA GLY A 58 -14.74 -7.43 -8.34
C GLY A 58 -13.91 -8.03 -7.20
N ALA A 59 -12.65 -7.63 -7.05
CA ALA A 59 -11.87 -7.95 -5.86
C ALA A 59 -12.48 -7.30 -4.61
N GLN A 60 -12.48 -8.03 -3.49
CA GLN A 60 -13.00 -7.57 -2.21
C GLN A 60 -11.89 -7.47 -1.16
N PRO A 61 -12.00 -6.56 -0.19
CA PRO A 61 -11.07 -6.49 0.94
C PRO A 61 -10.91 -7.84 1.65
N GLY A 62 -9.68 -8.23 1.92
CA GLY A 62 -9.35 -9.49 2.62
C GLY A 62 -9.24 -10.72 1.72
N MET A 63 -9.51 -10.61 0.41
CA MET A 63 -9.20 -11.69 -0.54
C MET A 63 -7.70 -12.01 -0.54
N LYS A 64 -7.36 -13.30 -0.55
CA LYS A 64 -5.96 -13.73 -0.59
C LYS A 64 -5.40 -13.57 -2.01
N VAL A 65 -4.26 -12.87 -2.10
CA VAL A 65 -3.45 -12.81 -3.32
C VAL A 65 -2.87 -14.19 -3.61
N LYS A 66 -2.76 -14.56 -4.89
CA LYS A 66 -2.25 -15.83 -5.38
C LYS A 66 -1.14 -15.61 -6.39
#